data_AF-B7PXT8-F1
#
_entry.id   AF-B7PXT8-F1
#
_cell.length_a   1.000
_cell.length_b   1.000
_cell.length_c   1.000
_cell.angle_alpha   90.00
_cell.angle_beta   90.00
_cell.angle_gamma   90.00
#
_symmetry.space_group_name_H-M   'P 1'
#
loop_
_entity.id
_entity.type
_entity.pdbx_description
1 polymer ?
#
loop_
_entity_poly.entity_id
_entity_poly.type
_entity_poly.pdbx_seq_one_letter_code
_entity_poly.pdbx_strand_id
1 'polypeptide(L)'
;MKLRATPQHSFHHDDSLQIKAVEEATSPAFVGICVGSVFLVVTLAAVSCVCYRRRSAVKLQGSQRRGQGVDKNLPLKKSPAVRSPSSGPAGPILKKSPSPTGTKSPLGQKSPSSQEKPTQLGQLHFRLRYNSEKHALLVTIVRCADLPARDPNTGSSDPYVKLQLLPEKQHKVKTRVLRRTLSPVYDEDFTFYGINPNQLQATTLHFVVLSFDRYSRDDVIGEVVCSMAGLDTEHLDKTLALSREIAPRHFKIRSQGRGELLVSLCHQPAANRLTVVVLKARNLPKVDITGLSDPYVKIYLLYNQQRIAKKKTHIKKRTVNPVFNESFVFEVPYNEGLDNLSLEFLVLDWDRVTKNEVVGRLELGPRGSPAAQQHWLEVCNSPRRQIAEWHKLRE
;
A
#
# COMPACT_ATOMS: atom_id res chain seq x y z
N MET A 1 -30.35 -82.75 -26.75
CA MET A 1 -29.01 -82.64 -26.12
C MET A 1 -28.59 -81.16 -26.22
N LYS A 2 -28.02 -80.55 -25.16
CA LYS A 2 -27.79 -79.08 -24.98
C LYS A 2 -29.13 -78.27 -24.92
N LEU A 3 -29.49 -77.48 -23.90
CA LEU A 3 -28.82 -76.43 -23.09
C LEU A 3 -28.44 -75.17 -23.91
N ARG A 4 -28.68 -73.91 -23.47
CA ARG A 4 -29.47 -73.32 -22.34
C ARG A 4 -29.38 -71.77 -22.43
N ALA A 5 -30.47 -70.99 -22.30
CA ALA A 5 -30.46 -69.58 -21.84
C ALA A 5 -31.88 -68.95 -21.68
N THR A 6 -32.02 -68.03 -20.71
CA THR A 6 -33.14 -67.11 -20.39
C THR A 6 -32.52 -65.91 -19.60
N PRO A 7 -33.25 -64.88 -19.08
CA PRO A 7 -34.65 -64.44 -19.23
C PRO A 7 -34.70 -63.13 -20.09
N GLN A 8 -35.44 -62.02 -19.93
CA GLN A 8 -36.29 -61.37 -18.90
C GLN A 8 -37.49 -60.59 -19.52
N HIS A 9 -38.26 -59.89 -18.67
CA HIS A 9 -39.54 -59.22 -18.96
C HIS A 9 -39.41 -57.73 -19.31
N SER A 10 -40.41 -57.18 -20.01
CA SER A 10 -40.64 -55.74 -20.19
C SER A 10 -41.58 -55.16 -19.12
N PHE A 11 -41.54 -53.83 -18.93
CA PHE A 11 -42.41 -53.04 -18.05
C PHE A 11 -43.31 -52.09 -18.84
N HIS A 12 -44.48 -51.75 -18.31
CA HIS A 12 -45.41 -50.81 -18.92
C HIS A 12 -45.08 -49.33 -18.61
N HIS A 13 -45.33 -48.48 -19.60
CA HIS A 13 -45.55 -47.04 -19.48
C HIS A 13 -46.60 -46.65 -20.53
N ASP A 14 -47.75 -46.15 -20.10
CA ASP A 14 -48.07 -44.72 -20.18
C ASP A 14 -49.41 -44.50 -19.43
N ASP A 15 -49.55 -43.42 -18.66
CA ASP A 15 -50.84 -42.98 -18.14
C ASP A 15 -50.83 -41.48 -17.80
N SER A 16 -51.91 -40.78 -18.17
CA SER A 16 -51.84 -39.36 -18.49
C SER A 16 -52.14 -38.42 -17.32
N LEU A 17 -51.24 -37.46 -17.06
CA LEU A 17 -51.42 -36.43 -16.02
C LEU A 17 -52.23 -35.22 -16.53
N GLN A 18 -53.35 -34.92 -15.88
CA GLN A 18 -54.15 -33.73 -16.18
C GLN A 18 -53.48 -32.44 -15.67
N ILE A 19 -53.47 -31.41 -16.52
CA ILE A 19 -53.03 -30.06 -16.15
C ILE A 19 -54.22 -29.30 -15.56
N LYS A 20 -54.11 -28.86 -14.29
CA LYS A 20 -55.01 -27.86 -13.71
C LYS A 20 -54.43 -26.46 -13.92
N ALA A 21 -55.31 -25.51 -14.26
CA ALA A 21 -54.93 -24.10 -14.35
C ALA A 21 -54.57 -23.54 -12.96
N VAL A 22 -53.66 -22.57 -12.92
CA VAL A 22 -53.27 -21.86 -11.69
C VAL A 22 -54.18 -20.64 -11.50
N GLU A 23 -54.68 -20.46 -10.29
CA GLU A 23 -55.56 -19.36 -9.88
C GLU A 23 -54.77 -18.04 -9.73
N GLU A 24 -55.29 -16.92 -10.25
CA GLU A 24 -54.58 -15.64 -10.25
C GLU A 24 -54.54 -14.99 -8.86
N ALA A 25 -53.43 -15.19 -8.14
CA ALA A 25 -53.21 -14.70 -6.79
C ALA A 25 -52.98 -13.17 -6.72
N THR A 26 -54.06 -12.39 -6.83
CA THR A 26 -54.09 -10.92 -6.67
C THR A 26 -53.93 -10.48 -5.20
N SER A 27 -52.82 -10.87 -4.57
CA SER A 27 -52.52 -10.52 -3.17
C SER A 27 -51.92 -9.10 -3.03
N PRO A 28 -52.47 -8.23 -2.15
CA PRO A 28 -51.96 -6.87 -1.95
C PRO A 28 -50.53 -6.82 -1.39
N ALA A 29 -50.01 -7.93 -0.85
CA ALA A 29 -48.63 -8.04 -0.38
C ALA A 29 -47.60 -7.76 -1.49
N PHE A 30 -47.86 -8.22 -2.72
CA PHE A 30 -46.94 -7.97 -3.86
C PHE A 30 -46.89 -6.49 -4.23
N VAL A 31 -48.03 -5.79 -4.23
CA VAL A 31 -48.10 -4.34 -4.47
C VAL A 31 -47.29 -3.59 -3.41
N GLY A 32 -47.41 -3.98 -2.13
CA GLY A 32 -46.61 -3.42 -1.04
C GLY A 32 -45.09 -3.60 -1.23
N ILE A 33 -44.65 -4.77 -1.67
CA ILE A 33 -43.21 -5.07 -1.95
C ILE A 33 -42.71 -4.24 -3.16
N CYS A 34 -43.52 -4.11 -4.22
CA CYS A 34 -43.17 -3.29 -5.38
C CYS A 34 -43.06 -1.81 -5.00
N VAL A 35 -44.03 -1.23 -4.29
CA VAL A 35 -43.98 0.17 -3.85
C VAL A 35 -42.82 0.41 -2.88
N GLY A 36 -42.59 -0.50 -1.92
CA GLY A 36 -41.48 -0.40 -0.96
C GLY A 36 -40.10 -0.42 -1.63
N SER A 37 -39.89 -1.28 -2.64
CA SER A 37 -38.62 -1.34 -3.36
C SER A 37 -38.36 -0.10 -4.22
N VAL A 38 -39.39 0.49 -4.84
CA VAL A 38 -39.27 1.78 -5.55
C VAL A 38 -38.89 2.90 -4.57
N PHE A 39 -39.54 2.99 -3.40
CA PHE A 39 -39.18 3.97 -2.38
C PHE A 39 -37.73 3.81 -1.87
N LEU A 40 -37.25 2.58 -1.70
CA LEU A 40 -35.86 2.30 -1.33
C LEU A 40 -34.88 2.80 -2.41
N VAL A 41 -35.16 2.53 -3.68
CA VAL A 41 -34.29 2.98 -4.80
C VAL A 41 -34.29 4.50 -4.92
N VAL A 42 -35.44 5.16 -4.83
CA VAL A 42 -35.56 6.63 -4.89
C VAL A 42 -34.85 7.31 -3.72
N THR A 43 -34.99 6.79 -2.49
CA THR A 43 -34.29 7.36 -1.32
C THR A 43 -32.78 7.16 -1.37
N LEU A 44 -32.30 5.99 -1.81
CA LEU A 44 -30.86 5.77 -2.04
C LEU A 44 -30.30 6.68 -3.15
N ALA A 45 -31.03 6.88 -4.23
CA ALA A 45 -30.65 7.81 -5.30
C ALA A 45 -30.59 9.27 -4.80
N ALA A 46 -31.57 9.70 -4.01
CA ALA A 46 -31.60 11.04 -3.40
C ALA A 46 -30.43 11.25 -2.44
N VAL A 47 -30.14 10.30 -1.54
CA VAL A 47 -28.99 10.35 -0.63
C VAL A 47 -27.67 10.38 -1.41
N SER A 48 -27.54 9.57 -2.47
CA SER A 48 -26.36 9.60 -3.35
C SER A 48 -26.19 10.97 -4.03
N CYS A 49 -27.27 11.56 -4.54
CA CYS A 49 -27.27 12.89 -5.16
C CYS A 49 -26.88 13.99 -4.16
N VAL A 50 -27.40 13.97 -2.93
CA VAL A 50 -27.04 14.92 -1.86
C VAL A 50 -25.57 14.76 -1.45
N CYS A 51 -25.08 13.53 -1.31
CA CYS A 51 -23.67 13.24 -1.03
C CYS A 51 -22.75 13.72 -2.18
N TYR A 52 -23.15 13.54 -3.42
CA TYR A 52 -22.43 14.05 -4.59
C TYR A 52 -22.41 15.59 -4.63
N ARG A 53 -23.57 16.25 -4.47
CA ARG A 53 -23.69 17.71 -4.42
C ARG A 53 -22.87 18.32 -3.28
N ARG A 54 -22.87 17.72 -2.08
CA ARG A 54 -22.00 18.14 -0.96
C ARG A 54 -20.50 18.00 -1.30
N ARG A 55 -20.08 16.89 -1.92
CA ARG A 55 -18.68 16.71 -2.37
C ARG A 55 -18.27 17.73 -3.44
N SER A 56 -19.17 18.09 -4.35
CA SER A 56 -18.92 19.10 -5.39
C SER A 56 -18.87 20.53 -4.84
N ALA A 57 -19.71 20.88 -3.85
CA ALA A 57 -19.67 22.17 -3.18
C ALA A 57 -18.33 22.40 -2.43
N VAL A 58 -17.84 21.37 -1.73
CA VAL A 58 -16.50 21.41 -1.07
C VAL A 58 -15.37 21.60 -2.08
N LYS A 59 -15.47 21.00 -3.28
CA LYS A 59 -14.51 21.24 -4.37
C LYS A 59 -14.51 22.68 -4.89
N LEU A 60 -15.69 23.30 -5.02
CA LEU A 60 -15.81 24.69 -5.47
C LEU A 60 -15.19 25.67 -4.48
N GLN A 61 -15.50 25.54 -3.19
CA GLN A 61 -14.90 26.37 -2.13
C GLN A 61 -13.38 26.15 -2.02
N GLY A 62 -12.89 24.93 -2.26
CA GLY A 62 -11.45 24.63 -2.33
C GLY A 62 -10.72 25.31 -3.50
N SER A 63 -11.42 25.64 -4.59
CA SER A 63 -10.83 26.28 -5.78
C SER A 63 -10.68 27.81 -5.61
N GLN A 64 -11.55 28.44 -4.82
CA GLN A 64 -11.66 29.90 -4.77
C GLN A 64 -10.58 30.60 -3.91
N ARG A 65 -9.77 29.85 -3.15
CA ARG A 65 -8.64 30.37 -2.36
C ARG A 65 -7.29 30.39 -3.10
N ARG A 66 -7.25 30.23 -4.43
CA ARG A 66 -5.98 30.11 -5.18
C ARG A 66 -5.94 30.80 -6.54
N GLY A 67 -6.79 31.81 -6.79
CA GLY A 67 -6.92 32.43 -8.12
C GLY A 67 -7.43 33.88 -8.15
N GLN A 68 -6.78 34.80 -7.44
CA GLN A 68 -6.85 36.25 -7.66
C GLN A 68 -5.50 36.86 -7.22
N GLY A 69 -4.80 37.67 -8.03
CA GLY A 69 -5.00 37.96 -9.46
C GLY A 69 -4.01 39.01 -9.96
N VAL A 70 -3.71 39.02 -11.26
CA VAL A 70 -3.02 40.13 -11.96
C VAL A 70 -3.56 40.22 -13.38
N ASP A 71 -4.13 41.37 -13.78
CA ASP A 71 -4.11 41.80 -15.18
C ASP A 71 -4.39 43.32 -15.34
N LYS A 72 -3.71 43.95 -16.32
CA LYS A 72 -3.95 45.27 -16.97
C LYS A 72 -3.92 46.63 -16.20
N ASN A 73 -2.85 47.36 -16.51
CA ASN A 73 -2.79 48.76 -17.00
C ASN A 73 -3.14 49.99 -16.11
N LEU A 74 -2.10 50.81 -15.83
CA LEU A 74 -1.90 52.26 -16.09
C LEU A 74 -3.08 53.27 -15.95
N PRO A 75 -2.84 54.51 -15.44
CA PRO A 75 -1.70 55.37 -15.82
C PRO A 75 -1.06 56.26 -14.70
N LEU A 76 -0.25 57.25 -15.16
CA LEU A 76 0.56 58.28 -14.47
C LEU A 76 -0.17 59.02 -13.30
N LYS A 77 0.47 59.71 -12.34
CA LYS A 77 1.44 60.84 -12.55
C LYS A 77 2.03 61.43 -11.23
N LYS A 78 3.35 61.72 -11.24
CA LYS A 78 4.16 62.69 -10.44
C LYS A 78 3.84 63.01 -8.95
N SER A 79 4.91 63.03 -8.14
CA SER A 79 5.05 63.85 -6.91
C SER A 79 6.35 64.69 -6.95
N PRO A 80 6.37 65.97 -6.50
CA PRO A 80 7.58 66.79 -6.40
C PRO A 80 8.29 66.64 -5.03
N ALA A 81 9.49 67.21 -4.90
CA ALA A 81 10.31 67.22 -3.68
C ALA A 81 10.17 68.55 -2.88
N VAL A 82 10.77 68.64 -1.67
CA VAL A 82 11.70 69.74 -1.22
C VAL A 82 12.02 69.70 0.30
N ARG A 83 13.33 69.72 0.62
CA ARG A 83 14.09 70.26 1.79
C ARG A 83 13.68 70.02 3.27
N SER A 84 14.70 69.70 4.08
CA SER A 84 14.82 69.90 5.54
C SER A 84 15.14 71.37 5.91
N PRO A 85 15.16 71.75 7.22
CA PRO A 85 16.48 72.02 7.85
C PRO A 85 16.63 71.83 9.39
N SER A 86 17.90 71.70 9.81
CA SER A 86 18.58 72.23 11.03
C SER A 86 18.18 71.96 12.50
N SER A 87 19.19 71.47 13.26
CA SER A 87 19.59 71.77 14.67
C SER A 87 18.75 71.32 15.89
N GLY A 88 19.45 70.73 16.88
CA GLY A 88 18.97 70.39 18.26
C GLY A 88 19.49 71.40 19.32
N PRO A 89 20.03 71.01 20.51
CA PRO A 89 20.33 69.65 21.02
C PRO A 89 20.01 69.36 22.52
N ALA A 90 19.94 68.07 22.90
CA ALA A 90 20.26 67.54 24.24
C ALA A 90 20.44 65.99 24.16
N GLY A 91 21.21 65.37 25.06
CA GLY A 91 21.48 63.91 25.08
C GLY A 91 21.00 63.22 26.37
N PRO A 92 21.58 62.07 26.80
CA PRO A 92 22.73 61.36 26.21
C PRO A 92 22.64 59.80 26.24
N ILE A 93 23.77 59.14 25.92
CA ILE A 93 24.15 57.72 26.20
C ILE A 93 23.40 56.57 25.49
N LEU A 94 24.02 55.98 24.46
CA LEU A 94 24.64 54.63 24.54
C LEU A 94 25.52 54.32 23.30
N LYS A 95 26.31 53.24 23.35
CA LYS A 95 27.51 53.06 22.52
C LYS A 95 27.32 52.11 21.31
N LYS A 96 27.69 52.64 20.14
CA LYS A 96 28.21 52.01 18.91
C LYS A 96 28.31 50.46 18.86
N SER A 97 27.83 49.90 17.75
CA SER A 97 28.41 48.70 17.12
C SER A 97 28.54 48.93 15.61
N PRO A 98 29.73 48.79 15.00
CA PRO A 98 29.92 48.92 13.56
C PRO A 98 29.84 47.58 12.81
N SER A 99 29.54 47.65 11.51
CA SER A 99 29.80 46.61 10.50
C SER A 99 30.98 47.08 9.60
N PRO A 100 31.43 46.36 8.54
CA PRO A 100 31.16 44.99 8.08
C PRO A 100 32.48 44.23 7.69
N THR A 101 32.40 43.27 6.76
CA THR A 101 33.50 42.72 5.88
C THR A 101 34.30 41.50 6.40
N GLY A 102 34.66 40.53 5.52
CA GLY A 102 35.75 39.57 5.83
C GLY A 102 35.69 38.09 5.36
N THR A 103 35.43 37.83 4.07
CA THR A 103 35.71 36.59 3.27
C THR A 103 36.45 35.35 3.84
N LYS A 104 36.00 34.16 3.36
CA LYS A 104 36.68 32.83 3.20
C LYS A 104 36.46 31.73 4.26
N SER A 105 36.47 30.48 3.75
CA SER A 105 36.15 29.16 4.36
C SER A 105 37.36 28.52 5.10
N PRO A 106 37.29 27.34 5.80
CA PRO A 106 36.51 26.14 5.45
C PRO A 106 35.92 25.28 6.62
N LEU A 107 35.37 24.11 6.26
CA LEU A 107 35.20 22.88 7.07
C LEU A 107 34.51 22.96 8.45
N GLY A 108 33.21 22.64 8.47
CA GLY A 108 32.45 22.27 9.67
C GLY A 108 31.72 20.93 9.46
N GLN A 109 31.99 19.95 10.32
CA GLN A 109 31.56 18.55 10.14
C GLN A 109 30.02 18.41 10.07
N LYS A 110 29.51 17.67 9.07
CA LYS A 110 28.20 17.02 9.21
C LYS A 110 28.34 15.93 10.27
N SER A 111 27.56 16.02 11.35
CA SER A 111 27.46 14.97 12.36
C SER A 111 27.16 13.62 11.69
N PRO A 112 27.96 12.56 11.93
CA PRO A 112 27.75 11.28 11.30
C PRO A 112 26.42 10.66 11.74
N SER A 113 25.91 9.78 10.88
CA SER A 113 24.71 8.95 11.08
C SER A 113 24.42 8.60 12.54
N SER A 114 23.25 9.02 13.03
CA SER A 114 22.61 8.42 14.19
C SER A 114 22.56 6.91 13.96
N GLN A 115 23.29 6.14 14.77
CA GLN A 115 23.17 4.68 14.71
C GLN A 115 21.73 4.32 15.10
N GLU A 116 20.98 3.71 14.19
CA GLU A 116 19.65 3.16 14.48
C GLU A 116 19.83 2.05 15.51
N LYS A 117 19.72 2.39 16.81
CA LYS A 117 19.44 1.39 17.85
C LYS A 117 18.23 0.60 17.38
N PRO A 118 18.24 -0.75 17.46
CA PRO A 118 17.11 -1.56 16.99
C PRO A 118 15.84 -1.12 17.72
N THR A 119 14.93 -0.48 16.99
CA THR A 119 13.71 0.08 17.56
C THR A 119 12.84 -1.04 18.07
N GLN A 120 12.86 -1.29 19.37
CA GLN A 120 12.08 -2.34 20.01
C GLN A 120 10.59 -2.08 19.73
N LEU A 121 9.93 -3.01 19.03
CA LEU A 121 8.54 -2.84 18.57
C LEU A 121 7.51 -3.38 19.58
N GLY A 122 7.96 -3.69 20.79
CA GLY A 122 7.19 -4.33 21.84
C GLY A 122 7.21 -5.86 21.80
N GLN A 123 6.40 -6.47 22.67
CA GLN A 123 6.18 -7.91 22.76
C GLN A 123 4.70 -8.26 22.55
N LEU A 124 4.44 -9.43 21.98
CA LEU A 124 3.11 -10.05 21.89
C LEU A 124 3.03 -11.24 22.84
N HIS A 125 2.03 -11.23 23.72
CA HIS A 125 1.71 -12.33 24.63
C HIS A 125 0.44 -13.03 24.15
N PHE A 126 0.51 -14.36 24.00
CA PHE A 126 -0.59 -15.20 23.55
C PHE A 126 -0.56 -16.56 24.25
N ARG A 127 -1.72 -17.23 24.29
CA ARG A 127 -1.88 -18.59 24.82
C ARG A 127 -2.32 -19.51 23.68
N LEU A 128 -1.76 -20.72 23.65
CA LEU A 128 -2.11 -21.76 22.68
C LEU A 128 -2.68 -22.95 23.44
N ARG A 129 -3.85 -23.43 23.01
CA ARG A 129 -4.39 -24.70 23.50
C ARG A 129 -4.89 -25.51 22.31
N TYR A 130 -4.44 -26.75 22.19
CA TYR A 130 -5.03 -27.70 21.24
C TYR A 130 -6.09 -28.54 21.96
N ASN A 131 -7.04 -29.08 21.20
CA ASN A 131 -7.96 -30.11 21.67
C ASN A 131 -8.01 -31.22 20.61
N SER A 132 -7.44 -32.37 20.97
CA SER A 132 -7.30 -33.52 20.07
C SER A 132 -8.64 -34.15 19.68
N GLU A 133 -9.63 -34.17 20.58
CA GLU A 133 -10.96 -34.76 20.37
C GLU A 133 -11.80 -34.00 19.32
N LYS A 134 -11.64 -32.68 19.27
CA LYS A 134 -12.44 -31.75 18.43
C LYS A 134 -11.65 -31.22 17.23
N HIS A 135 -10.42 -31.71 17.03
CA HIS A 135 -9.47 -31.25 16.01
C HIS A 135 -9.39 -29.72 15.95
N ALA A 136 -9.23 -29.10 17.12
CA ALA A 136 -9.42 -27.66 17.30
C ALA A 136 -8.21 -26.99 17.96
N LEU A 137 -7.68 -25.96 17.31
CA LEU A 137 -6.65 -25.07 17.89
C LEU A 137 -7.31 -23.80 18.42
N LEU A 138 -7.23 -23.58 19.73
CA LEU A 138 -7.58 -22.34 20.41
C LEU A 138 -6.32 -21.46 20.53
N VAL A 139 -6.44 -20.20 20.12
CA VAL A 139 -5.41 -19.17 20.24
C VAL A 139 -5.98 -17.97 20.98
N THR A 140 -5.58 -17.75 22.23
CA THR A 140 -5.91 -16.53 22.96
C THR A 140 -4.88 -15.45 22.68
N ILE A 141 -5.29 -14.32 22.12
CA ILE A 141 -4.44 -13.13 22.05
C ILE A 141 -4.64 -12.36 23.35
N VAL A 142 -3.64 -12.41 24.24
CA VAL A 142 -3.74 -11.84 25.60
C VAL A 142 -3.50 -10.34 25.55
N ARG A 143 -2.26 -9.93 25.25
CA ARG A 143 -1.88 -8.51 25.26
C ARG A 143 -0.65 -8.24 24.40
N CYS A 144 -0.44 -6.98 24.02
CA CYS A 144 0.89 -6.49 23.70
C CYS A 144 1.46 -5.68 24.87
N ALA A 145 2.77 -5.50 24.87
CA ALA A 145 3.47 -4.51 25.70
C ALA A 145 4.40 -3.67 24.82
N ASP A 146 4.66 -2.45 25.27
CA ASP A 146 5.74 -1.57 24.77
C ASP A 146 5.70 -1.31 23.26
N LEU A 147 4.49 -1.22 22.69
CA LEU A 147 4.31 -0.88 21.27
C LEU A 147 4.78 0.57 21.01
N PRO A 148 5.40 0.86 19.86
CA PRO A 148 5.71 2.23 19.47
C PRO A 148 4.43 3.02 19.16
N ALA A 149 4.44 4.31 19.50
CA ALA A 149 3.45 5.27 19.02
C ALA A 149 3.53 5.40 17.49
N ARG A 150 2.37 5.32 16.82
CA ARG A 150 2.25 5.47 15.35
C ARG A 150 1.41 6.69 14.93
N ASP A 151 0.55 7.21 15.80
CA ASP A 151 -0.09 8.51 15.60
C ASP A 151 0.74 9.63 16.23
N PRO A 152 1.39 10.50 15.43
CA PRO A 152 2.19 11.61 15.95
C PRO A 152 1.35 12.72 16.60
N ASN A 153 0.03 12.74 16.39
CA ASN A 153 -0.86 13.77 16.95
C ASN A 153 -1.28 13.47 18.40
N THR A 154 -1.36 12.18 18.77
CA THR A 154 -1.71 11.76 20.14
C THR A 154 -0.55 11.13 20.91
N GLY A 155 0.62 10.93 20.28
CA GLY A 155 1.76 10.26 20.91
C GLY A 155 1.46 8.79 21.27
N SER A 156 0.55 8.16 20.54
CA SER A 156 -0.01 6.85 20.88
C SER A 156 -0.28 5.99 19.64
N SER A 157 -0.99 4.88 19.81
CA SER A 157 -1.46 3.99 18.76
C SER A 157 -2.88 3.53 19.06
N ASP A 158 -3.63 3.14 18.03
CA ASP A 158 -4.92 2.43 18.13
C ASP A 158 -4.70 0.96 17.74
N PRO A 159 -4.01 0.14 18.56
CA PRO A 159 -3.52 -1.17 18.15
C PRO A 159 -4.62 -2.24 18.01
N TYR A 160 -4.37 -3.15 17.06
CA TYR A 160 -5.06 -4.43 16.93
C TYR A 160 -4.14 -5.48 16.30
N VAL A 161 -4.45 -6.76 16.51
CA VAL A 161 -3.69 -7.90 15.96
C VAL A 161 -4.54 -8.61 14.90
N LYS A 162 -3.97 -8.86 13.73
CA LYS A 162 -4.49 -9.85 12.77
C LYS A 162 -3.79 -11.18 13.02
N LEU A 163 -4.53 -12.28 13.09
CA LEU A 163 -3.99 -13.63 13.14
C LEU A 163 -4.41 -14.41 11.89
N GLN A 164 -3.44 -15.05 11.26
CA GLN A 164 -3.64 -15.96 10.14
C GLN A 164 -2.89 -17.28 10.37
N LEU A 165 -3.52 -18.38 9.96
CA LEU A 165 -2.83 -19.67 9.83
C LEU A 165 -2.13 -19.79 8.46
N LEU A 166 -0.97 -20.43 8.47
CA LEU A 166 -0.18 -20.78 7.29
C LEU A 166 0.07 -22.30 7.30
N PRO A 167 0.03 -22.99 6.15
CA PRO A 167 -0.06 -22.44 4.79
C PRO A 167 -1.48 -22.06 4.31
N GLU A 168 -2.53 -22.58 4.95
CA GLU A 168 -3.91 -22.52 4.46
C GLU A 168 -4.60 -21.19 4.75
N LYS A 169 -4.63 -20.32 3.73
CA LYS A 169 -5.03 -18.90 3.83
C LYS A 169 -6.51 -18.62 4.14
N GLN A 170 -7.31 -19.64 4.48
CA GLN A 170 -8.75 -19.51 4.76
C GLN A 170 -9.01 -18.93 6.16
N HIS A 171 -8.22 -19.38 7.16
CA HIS A 171 -8.40 -18.97 8.54
C HIS A 171 -7.68 -17.63 8.81
N LYS A 172 -8.46 -16.55 8.81
CA LYS A 172 -8.01 -15.19 9.13
C LYS A 172 -8.97 -14.53 10.10
N VAL A 173 -8.45 -14.10 11.24
CA VAL A 173 -9.18 -13.41 12.31
C VAL A 173 -8.44 -12.13 12.72
N LYS A 174 -9.09 -11.30 13.53
CA LYS A 174 -8.48 -10.10 14.10
C LYS A 174 -9.11 -9.79 15.46
N THR A 175 -8.33 -9.15 16.34
CA THR A 175 -8.85 -8.60 17.59
C THR A 175 -9.74 -7.38 17.35
N ARG A 176 -10.41 -6.91 18.40
CA ARG A 176 -10.92 -5.53 18.45
C ARG A 176 -9.76 -4.53 18.36
N VAL A 177 -10.10 -3.32 17.92
CA VAL A 177 -9.20 -2.16 17.99
C VAL A 177 -9.34 -1.53 19.36
N LEU A 178 -8.26 -1.49 20.13
CA LEU A 178 -8.18 -0.72 21.36
C LEU A 178 -7.57 0.64 21.04
N ARG A 179 -8.08 1.72 21.63
CA ARG A 179 -7.66 3.09 21.28
C ARG A 179 -6.64 3.66 22.25
N ARG A 180 -5.74 4.49 21.72
CA ARG A 180 -4.75 5.28 22.48
C ARG A 180 -4.03 4.48 23.57
N THR A 181 -3.50 3.32 23.20
CA THR A 181 -2.73 2.46 24.10
C THR A 181 -1.50 1.86 23.42
N LEU A 182 -0.42 1.78 24.18
CA LEU A 182 0.84 1.12 23.77
C LEU A 182 1.00 -0.27 24.41
N SER A 183 0.16 -0.61 25.39
CA SER A 183 0.09 -1.92 26.05
C SER A 183 -1.37 -2.44 26.05
N PRO A 184 -1.94 -2.74 24.86
CA PRO A 184 -3.31 -3.24 24.72
C PRO A 184 -3.49 -4.62 25.36
N VAL A 185 -4.53 -4.78 26.19
CA VAL A 185 -4.99 -6.07 26.70
C VAL A 185 -6.26 -6.46 25.96
N TYR A 186 -6.15 -7.47 25.09
CA TYR A 186 -7.25 -7.95 24.26
C TYR A 186 -8.03 -9.05 24.98
N ASP A 187 -7.35 -10.07 25.51
CA ASP A 187 -7.92 -11.33 25.99
C ASP A 187 -9.06 -11.86 25.09
N GLU A 188 -8.73 -12.02 23.80
CA GLU A 188 -9.64 -12.51 22.76
C GLU A 188 -9.24 -13.92 22.30
N ASP A 189 -10.20 -14.84 22.38
CA ASP A 189 -10.07 -16.25 22.01
C ASP A 189 -10.48 -16.51 20.56
N PHE A 190 -9.63 -17.22 19.80
CA PHE A 190 -9.90 -17.63 18.43
C PHE A 190 -9.75 -19.15 18.27
N THR A 191 -10.86 -19.84 17.97
CA THR A 191 -10.87 -21.30 17.75
C THR A 191 -10.88 -21.63 16.26
N PHE A 192 -9.95 -22.48 15.83
CA PHE A 192 -9.82 -22.99 14.47
C PHE A 192 -10.08 -24.49 14.46
N TYR A 193 -11.18 -24.91 13.84
CA TYR A 193 -11.63 -26.30 13.78
C TYR A 193 -11.13 -27.02 12.52
N GLY A 194 -11.04 -28.36 12.57
CA GLY A 194 -10.64 -29.20 11.45
C GLY A 194 -9.13 -29.35 11.26
N ILE A 195 -8.33 -28.94 12.25
CA ILE A 195 -6.86 -29.04 12.21
C ILE A 195 -6.45 -30.38 12.82
N ASN A 196 -5.89 -31.27 12.02
CA ASN A 196 -5.38 -32.57 12.47
C ASN A 196 -3.99 -32.44 13.12
N PRO A 197 -3.54 -33.36 14.00
CA PRO A 197 -2.21 -33.27 14.64
C PRO A 197 -1.03 -33.16 13.66
N ASN A 198 -1.08 -33.90 12.55
CA ASN A 198 -0.04 -33.83 11.51
C ASN A 198 -0.04 -32.47 10.77
N GLN A 199 -1.23 -31.90 10.57
CA GLN A 199 -1.42 -30.58 9.96
C GLN A 199 -1.03 -29.46 10.96
N LEU A 200 -1.25 -29.68 12.25
CA LEU A 200 -0.82 -28.79 13.33
C LEU A 200 0.70 -28.64 13.32
N GLN A 201 1.46 -29.73 13.26
CA GLN A 201 2.94 -29.67 13.17
C GLN A 201 3.43 -28.97 11.89
N ALA A 202 2.67 -29.02 10.79
CA ALA A 202 2.95 -28.26 9.57
C ALA A 202 2.43 -26.80 9.60
N THR A 203 1.67 -26.42 10.63
CA THR A 203 1.03 -25.10 10.74
C THR A 203 1.99 -24.06 11.31
N THR A 204 1.89 -22.82 10.82
CA THR A 204 2.56 -21.66 11.40
C THR A 204 1.54 -20.57 11.71
N LEU A 205 1.56 -20.09 12.94
CA LEU A 205 0.81 -18.93 13.40
C LEU A 205 1.52 -17.66 12.94
N HIS A 206 0.80 -16.80 12.22
CA HIS A 206 1.29 -15.48 11.84
C HIS A 206 0.41 -14.40 12.45
N PHE A 207 1.01 -13.58 13.31
CA PHE A 207 0.38 -12.41 13.91
C PHE A 207 0.97 -11.15 13.26
N VAL A 208 0.11 -10.23 12.80
CA VAL A 208 0.53 -8.89 12.38
C VAL A 208 -0.09 -7.89 13.35
N VAL A 209 0.74 -7.07 13.99
CA VAL A 209 0.30 -6.00 14.90
C VAL A 209 0.23 -4.70 14.11
N LEU A 210 -0.90 -4.00 14.14
CA LEU A 210 -1.11 -2.75 13.41
C LEU A 210 -1.72 -1.68 14.31
N SER A 211 -1.42 -0.41 14.05
CA SER A 211 -2.26 0.70 14.48
C SER A 211 -3.34 0.96 13.43
N PHE A 212 -4.59 1.04 13.86
CA PHE A 212 -5.71 1.46 13.03
C PHE A 212 -5.62 2.95 12.66
N ASP A 213 -6.09 3.31 11.47
CA ASP A 213 -6.29 4.70 11.05
C ASP A 213 -7.69 4.87 10.44
N ARG A 214 -8.44 5.89 10.91
CA ARG A 214 -9.80 6.21 10.43
C ARG A 214 -9.82 6.85 9.03
N TYR A 215 -8.75 7.55 8.64
CA TYR A 215 -8.71 8.40 7.45
C TYR A 215 -7.67 7.98 6.40
N SER A 216 -6.66 7.16 6.77
CA SER A 216 -5.68 6.62 5.81
C SER A 216 -5.72 5.07 5.71
N ARG A 217 -4.57 4.41 5.74
CA ARG A 217 -4.39 2.95 5.73
C ARG A 217 -3.68 2.56 7.03
N ASP A 218 -4.07 1.46 7.64
CA ASP A 218 -3.47 0.98 8.88
C ASP A 218 -1.94 0.86 8.79
N ASP A 219 -1.24 1.31 9.84
CA ASP A 219 0.20 1.23 9.96
C ASP A 219 0.61 -0.09 10.61
N VAL A 220 1.43 -0.87 9.91
CA VAL A 220 2.03 -2.08 10.47
C VAL A 220 3.04 -1.68 11.54
N ILE A 221 2.82 -2.11 12.78
CA ILE A 221 3.78 -1.96 13.86
C ILE A 221 4.91 -2.97 13.66
N GLY A 222 4.55 -4.24 13.46
CA GLY A 222 5.44 -5.35 13.14
C GLY A 222 4.69 -6.69 13.06
N GLU A 223 5.42 -7.81 13.06
CA GLU A 223 4.87 -9.16 12.99
C GLU A 223 5.52 -10.12 13.99
N VAL A 224 4.80 -11.20 14.31
CA VAL A 224 5.30 -12.36 15.05
C VAL A 224 4.97 -13.62 14.26
N VAL A 225 5.96 -14.50 14.09
CA VAL A 225 5.81 -15.80 13.45
C VAL A 225 6.11 -16.87 14.51
N CYS A 226 5.17 -17.78 14.75
CA CYS A 226 5.40 -18.93 15.62
C CYS A 226 5.06 -20.20 14.84
N SER A 227 6.08 -21.02 14.56
CA SER A 227 5.84 -22.38 14.07
C SER A 227 5.21 -23.20 15.19
N MET A 228 4.32 -24.14 14.81
CA MET A 228 3.82 -25.17 15.71
C MET A 228 4.69 -26.44 15.67
N ALA A 229 5.62 -26.54 14.71
CA ALA A 229 6.53 -27.67 14.56
C ALA A 229 7.42 -27.82 15.80
N GLY A 230 7.39 -29.00 16.43
CA GLY A 230 8.16 -29.29 17.65
C GLY A 230 7.55 -28.70 18.92
N LEU A 231 6.28 -28.29 18.91
CA LEU A 231 5.50 -28.12 20.14
C LEU A 231 4.79 -29.44 20.47
N ASP A 232 5.00 -29.97 21.67
CA ASP A 232 4.36 -31.21 22.09
C ASP A 232 2.85 -31.02 22.29
N THR A 233 2.05 -31.96 21.76
CA THR A 233 0.59 -31.92 21.88
C THR A 233 0.13 -31.94 23.34
N GLU A 234 0.81 -32.71 24.21
CA GLU A 234 0.49 -32.80 25.65
C GLU A 234 0.72 -31.48 26.41
N HIS A 235 1.71 -30.69 26.00
CA HIS A 235 1.93 -29.35 26.53
C HIS A 235 0.88 -28.35 26.02
N LEU A 236 0.35 -28.57 24.80
CA LEU A 236 -0.74 -27.78 24.23
C LEU A 236 -2.11 -28.09 24.84
N ASP A 237 -2.42 -29.31 25.26
CA ASP A 237 -3.70 -29.62 25.94
C ASP A 237 -3.87 -28.82 27.25
N LYS A 238 -2.75 -28.55 27.94
CA LYS A 238 -2.65 -27.82 29.23
C LYS A 238 -2.59 -26.29 29.11
N THR A 239 -2.67 -25.74 27.90
CA THR A 239 -2.55 -24.29 27.58
C THR A 239 -1.12 -23.75 27.73
N LEU A 240 -0.40 -23.68 26.61
CA LEU A 240 0.95 -23.11 26.51
C LEU A 240 0.90 -21.58 26.40
N ALA A 241 1.42 -20.86 27.40
CA ALA A 241 1.59 -19.41 27.34
C ALA A 241 2.93 -19.03 26.68
N LEU A 242 2.92 -18.07 25.75
CA LEU A 242 4.10 -17.62 25.01
C LEU A 242 4.21 -16.09 25.03
N SER A 243 5.45 -15.59 25.16
CA SER A 243 5.83 -14.23 24.78
C SER A 243 6.75 -14.28 23.57
N ARG A 244 6.60 -13.36 22.63
CA ARG A 244 7.48 -13.19 21.47
C ARG A 244 7.70 -11.71 21.18
N GLU A 245 8.93 -11.33 20.87
CA GLU A 245 9.26 -9.98 20.40
C GLU A 245 8.65 -9.71 19.02
N ILE A 246 8.18 -8.49 18.81
CA ILE A 246 7.58 -8.06 17.55
C ILE A 246 8.69 -7.67 16.58
N ALA A 247 8.77 -8.35 15.44
CA ALA A 247 9.80 -8.14 14.41
C ALA A 247 9.35 -7.14 13.32
N PRO A 248 10.24 -6.35 12.71
CA PRO A 248 9.87 -5.48 11.59
C PRO A 248 9.57 -6.29 10.31
N ARG A 249 8.35 -6.19 9.75
CA ARG A 249 7.93 -6.89 8.49
C ARG A 249 8.95 -6.72 7.36
N HIS A 250 9.52 -5.53 7.22
CA HIS A 250 10.52 -5.19 6.19
C HIS A 250 11.90 -5.90 6.33
N PHE A 251 12.22 -6.55 7.45
CA PHE A 251 13.57 -7.11 7.67
C PHE A 251 13.97 -8.14 6.59
N LYS A 252 12.99 -8.96 6.14
CA LYS A 252 13.15 -9.97 5.09
C LYS A 252 13.50 -9.40 3.70
N ILE A 253 13.17 -8.13 3.44
CA ILE A 253 13.49 -7.44 2.17
C ILE A 253 15.00 -7.15 2.09
N ARG A 254 15.63 -6.80 3.22
CA ARG A 254 17.06 -6.42 3.24
C ARG A 254 17.99 -7.63 3.01
N SER A 255 17.59 -8.83 3.41
CA SER A 255 18.40 -10.05 3.29
C SER A 255 18.26 -10.81 1.97
N GLN A 256 17.12 -10.70 1.27
CA GLN A 256 16.89 -11.39 -0.01
C GLN A 256 17.28 -10.55 -1.25
N GLY A 257 17.58 -9.26 -1.05
CA GLY A 257 17.72 -8.30 -2.14
C GLY A 257 16.38 -7.85 -2.72
N ARG A 258 16.40 -6.80 -3.55
CA ARG A 258 15.19 -6.13 -4.05
C ARG A 258 14.72 -6.59 -5.44
N GLY A 259 15.42 -7.56 -6.04
CA GLY A 259 15.14 -8.09 -7.37
C GLY A 259 15.61 -7.22 -8.53
N GLU A 260 15.17 -7.56 -9.75
CA GLU A 260 15.58 -6.91 -10.99
C GLU A 260 14.37 -6.59 -11.87
N LEU A 261 14.42 -5.47 -12.60
CA LEU A 261 13.38 -5.01 -13.50
C LEU A 261 13.94 -4.87 -14.93
N LEU A 262 13.28 -5.52 -15.90
CA LEU A 262 13.53 -5.36 -17.33
C LEU A 262 12.64 -4.25 -17.87
N VAL A 263 13.27 -3.16 -18.29
CA VAL A 263 12.61 -1.98 -18.87
C VAL A 263 13.19 -1.68 -20.24
N SER A 264 12.35 -1.17 -21.14
CA SER A 264 12.77 -0.79 -22.47
C SER A 264 12.35 0.63 -22.82
N LEU A 265 13.24 1.35 -23.48
CA LEU A 265 13.07 2.75 -23.85
C LEU A 265 13.22 2.92 -25.37
N CYS A 266 12.49 3.88 -25.93
CA CYS A 266 12.71 4.42 -27.27
C CYS A 266 12.42 5.92 -27.25
N HIS A 267 13.42 6.72 -27.60
CA HIS A 267 13.31 8.17 -27.73
C HIS A 267 13.01 8.56 -29.18
N GLN A 268 11.99 9.41 -29.39
CA GLN A 268 11.57 9.89 -30.70
C GLN A 268 11.62 11.43 -30.71
N PRO A 269 12.79 12.04 -30.99
CA PRO A 269 12.99 13.49 -30.89
C PRO A 269 11.98 14.29 -31.73
N ALA A 270 11.79 13.92 -32.99
CA ALA A 270 10.89 14.60 -33.93
C ALA A 270 9.40 14.57 -33.54
N ALA A 271 9.02 13.74 -32.57
CA ALA A 271 7.68 13.67 -32.01
C ALA A 271 7.60 14.15 -30.54
N ASN A 272 8.72 14.58 -29.97
CA ASN A 272 8.90 14.87 -28.53
C ASN A 272 8.34 13.75 -27.63
N ARG A 273 8.66 12.49 -27.94
CA ARG A 273 8.12 11.31 -27.24
C ARG A 273 9.20 10.41 -26.69
N LEU A 274 9.00 9.96 -25.45
CA LEU A 274 9.77 8.88 -24.81
C LEU A 274 8.82 7.72 -24.52
N THR A 275 8.97 6.63 -25.26
CA THR A 275 8.19 5.40 -25.07
C THR A 275 8.90 4.50 -24.07
N VAL A 276 8.19 4.16 -22.99
CA VAL A 276 8.70 3.34 -21.87
C VAL A 276 7.87 2.06 -21.79
N VAL A 277 8.48 0.91 -22.01
CA VAL A 277 7.85 -0.41 -21.86
C VAL A 277 8.36 -1.08 -20.59
N VAL A 278 7.46 -1.36 -19.66
CA VAL A 278 7.76 -2.21 -18.51
C VAL A 278 7.47 -3.64 -18.94
N LEU A 279 8.52 -4.45 -19.11
CA LEU A 279 8.40 -5.80 -19.65
C LEU A 279 8.12 -6.80 -18.54
N LYS A 280 9.06 -7.02 -17.62
CA LYS A 280 8.93 -7.97 -16.51
C LYS A 280 9.89 -7.64 -15.37
N ALA A 281 9.60 -8.13 -14.18
CA ALA A 281 10.58 -8.20 -13.09
C ALA A 281 10.90 -9.67 -12.76
N ARG A 282 12.05 -9.90 -12.10
CA ARG A 282 12.44 -11.20 -11.55
C ARG A 282 13.04 -11.08 -10.17
N ASN A 283 12.99 -12.16 -9.40
CA ASN A 283 13.60 -12.31 -8.08
C ASN A 283 13.17 -11.18 -7.11
N LEU A 284 11.93 -10.68 -7.21
CA LEU A 284 11.42 -9.72 -6.25
C LEU A 284 11.35 -10.38 -4.85
N PRO A 285 11.68 -9.67 -3.76
CA PRO A 285 11.61 -10.21 -2.41
C PRO A 285 10.19 -10.62 -2.06
N LYS A 286 10.09 -11.64 -1.21
CA LYS A 286 8.84 -12.17 -0.66
C LYS A 286 8.33 -11.24 0.46
N VAL A 287 7.83 -10.08 0.04
CA VAL A 287 7.26 -9.04 0.92
C VAL A 287 6.04 -9.57 1.67
N ASP A 288 5.13 -10.22 0.94
CA ASP A 288 3.98 -10.87 1.55
C ASP A 288 4.35 -12.26 2.08
N ILE A 289 3.98 -12.53 3.34
CA ILE A 289 4.49 -13.66 4.15
C ILE A 289 4.15 -15.02 3.55
N THR A 290 3.12 -15.06 2.69
CA THR A 290 2.75 -16.27 1.94
C THR A 290 3.67 -16.60 0.77
N GLY A 291 4.83 -15.93 0.67
CA GLY A 291 5.92 -16.22 -0.24
C GLY A 291 5.74 -15.71 -1.67
N LEU A 292 4.72 -14.87 -1.89
CA LEU A 292 4.28 -14.38 -3.20
C LEU A 292 3.64 -12.99 -3.03
N SER A 293 4.22 -11.98 -3.66
CA SER A 293 3.77 -10.57 -3.62
C SER A 293 2.68 -10.28 -4.69
N ASP A 294 1.97 -9.16 -4.61
CA ASP A 294 1.06 -8.61 -5.64
C ASP A 294 1.70 -7.36 -6.33
N PRO A 295 2.82 -7.49 -7.07
CA PRO A 295 3.60 -6.35 -7.55
C PRO A 295 2.93 -5.51 -8.64
N TYR A 296 3.22 -4.21 -8.61
CA TYR A 296 2.97 -3.25 -9.70
C TYR A 296 4.04 -2.15 -9.72
N VAL A 297 4.25 -1.53 -10.89
CA VAL A 297 5.25 -0.47 -11.07
C VAL A 297 4.56 0.88 -11.23
N LYS A 298 5.01 1.90 -10.48
CA LYS A 298 4.74 3.31 -10.76
C LYS A 298 5.93 3.88 -11.52
N ILE A 299 5.67 4.67 -12.54
CA ILE A 299 6.70 5.37 -13.33
C ILE A 299 6.44 6.86 -13.19
N TYR A 300 7.46 7.64 -12.81
CA TYR A 300 7.43 9.09 -12.86
C TYR A 300 8.43 9.57 -13.90
N LEU A 301 8.03 10.56 -14.70
CA LEU A 301 8.98 11.39 -15.45
C LEU A 301 9.33 12.60 -14.59
N LEU A 302 10.62 12.81 -14.37
CA LEU A 302 11.19 13.95 -13.67
C LEU A 302 11.85 14.86 -14.69
N TYR A 303 11.68 16.16 -14.51
CA TYR A 303 12.41 17.22 -15.21
C TYR A 303 13.05 18.10 -14.15
N ASN A 304 14.38 18.27 -14.19
CA ASN A 304 15.13 19.01 -13.17
C ASN A 304 14.77 18.60 -11.72
N GLN A 305 14.75 17.28 -11.46
CA GLN A 305 14.30 16.62 -10.21
C GLN A 305 12.78 16.72 -9.90
N GLN A 306 12.03 17.58 -10.57
CA GLN A 306 10.60 17.76 -10.34
C GLN A 306 9.77 16.75 -11.14
N ARG A 307 8.94 15.96 -10.45
CA ARG A 307 8.03 14.98 -11.08
C ARG A 307 6.96 15.72 -11.90
N ILE A 308 7.05 15.65 -13.24
CA ILE A 308 6.12 16.31 -14.18
C ILE A 308 5.02 15.37 -14.69
N ALA A 309 5.26 14.06 -14.78
CA ALA A 309 4.25 13.09 -15.21
C ALA A 309 4.32 11.80 -14.39
N LYS A 310 3.20 11.05 -14.37
CA LYS A 310 3.07 9.79 -13.62
C LYS A 310 2.20 8.79 -14.36
N LYS A 311 2.68 7.55 -14.47
CA LYS A 311 1.92 6.39 -14.99
C LYS A 311 2.11 5.18 -14.05
N LYS A 312 1.36 4.11 -14.26
CA LYS A 312 1.47 2.87 -13.47
C LYS A 312 1.07 1.65 -14.31
N THR A 313 1.61 0.49 -13.97
CA THR A 313 1.14 -0.80 -14.51
C THR A 313 -0.14 -1.27 -13.82
N HIS A 314 -0.72 -2.32 -14.37
CA HIS A 314 -1.65 -3.19 -13.67
C HIS A 314 -0.93 -3.98 -12.55
N ILE A 315 -1.71 -4.48 -11.60
CA ILE A 315 -1.23 -5.33 -10.50
C ILE A 315 -1.19 -6.77 -10.98
N LYS A 316 -0.03 -7.42 -10.88
CA LYS A 316 0.15 -8.83 -11.21
C LYS A 316 0.13 -9.60 -9.88
N LYS A 317 -0.90 -10.40 -9.65
CA LYS A 317 -1.13 -11.02 -8.33
C LYS A 317 -0.25 -12.24 -8.08
N ARG A 318 0.14 -12.44 -6.82
CA ARG A 318 0.80 -13.64 -6.27
C ARG A 318 2.01 -14.11 -7.09
N THR A 319 2.94 -13.21 -7.40
CA THR A 319 4.15 -13.52 -8.15
C THR A 319 5.34 -12.66 -7.72
N VAL A 320 6.52 -13.29 -7.62
CA VAL A 320 7.82 -12.61 -7.48
C VAL A 320 8.55 -12.42 -8.81
N ASN A 321 7.96 -12.92 -9.90
CA ASN A 321 8.46 -12.83 -11.28
C ASN A 321 7.34 -12.29 -12.21
N PRO A 322 6.82 -11.06 -11.99
CA PRO A 322 5.70 -10.53 -12.76
C PRO A 322 6.07 -10.21 -14.21
N VAL A 323 5.22 -10.63 -15.15
CA VAL A 323 5.24 -10.15 -16.54
C VAL A 323 4.21 -9.04 -16.69
N PHE A 324 4.68 -7.84 -17.00
CA PHE A 324 3.85 -6.66 -17.23
C PHE A 324 3.47 -6.57 -18.71
N ASN A 325 4.46 -6.40 -19.59
CA ASN A 325 4.32 -6.09 -21.01
C ASN A 325 3.45 -4.85 -21.27
N GLU A 326 3.65 -3.79 -20.49
CA GLU A 326 2.83 -2.57 -20.52
C GLU A 326 3.64 -1.38 -21.05
N SER A 327 3.14 -0.73 -22.10
CA SER A 327 3.80 0.38 -22.80
C SER A 327 3.20 1.74 -22.41
N PHE A 328 4.07 2.73 -22.25
CA PHE A 328 3.74 4.05 -21.73
C PHE A 328 4.46 5.15 -22.52
N VAL A 329 3.73 5.91 -23.33
CA VAL A 329 4.27 7.09 -24.02
C VAL A 329 4.25 8.29 -23.08
N PHE A 330 5.41 8.92 -22.86
CA PHE A 330 5.56 10.21 -22.21
C PHE A 330 5.91 11.29 -23.23
N GLU A 331 5.47 12.51 -22.95
CA GLU A 331 5.82 13.70 -23.73
C GLU A 331 7.07 14.36 -23.13
N VAL A 332 8.01 14.71 -23.98
CA VAL A 332 9.29 15.36 -23.65
C VAL A 332 9.10 16.88 -23.76
N PRO A 333 9.58 17.69 -22.80
CA PRO A 333 9.53 19.15 -22.92
C PRO A 333 10.25 19.64 -24.19
N TYR A 334 9.62 20.55 -24.91
CA TYR A 334 10.10 21.05 -26.20
C TYR A 334 11.48 21.73 -26.05
N ASN A 335 12.40 21.48 -26.97
CA ASN A 335 13.80 21.95 -26.97
C ASN A 335 14.74 21.47 -25.82
N GLU A 336 14.26 20.74 -24.81
CA GLU A 336 15.08 20.31 -23.64
C GLU A 336 15.80 18.97 -23.82
N GLY A 337 15.49 18.20 -24.87
CA GLY A 337 16.11 16.90 -25.13
C GLY A 337 15.85 15.88 -24.01
N LEU A 338 16.88 15.10 -23.64
CA LEU A 338 16.83 14.13 -22.54
C LEU A 338 17.73 14.49 -21.35
N ASP A 339 18.54 15.54 -21.44
CA ASP A 339 19.64 15.78 -20.49
C ASP A 339 19.12 16.21 -19.11
N ASN A 340 18.06 17.01 -19.08
CA ASN A 340 17.37 17.45 -17.87
C ASN A 340 16.29 16.47 -17.38
N LEU A 341 16.10 15.32 -18.04
CA LEU A 341 15.09 14.32 -17.71
C LEU A 341 15.65 13.11 -16.93
N SER A 342 14.83 12.53 -16.05
CA SER A 342 15.03 11.18 -15.53
C SER A 342 13.71 10.42 -15.32
N LEU A 343 13.76 9.09 -15.32
CA LEU A 343 12.63 8.20 -15.04
C LEU A 343 12.83 7.51 -13.70
N GLU A 344 11.94 7.78 -12.74
CA GLU A 344 11.87 7.07 -11.46
C GLU A 344 10.82 5.96 -11.54
N PHE A 345 11.27 4.70 -11.53
CA PHE A 345 10.43 3.53 -11.38
C PHE A 345 10.40 3.12 -9.91
N LEU A 346 9.20 3.02 -9.33
CA LEU A 346 8.97 2.38 -8.04
C LEU A 346 8.24 1.06 -8.27
N VAL A 347 8.86 -0.06 -7.90
CA VAL A 347 8.16 -1.35 -7.78
C VAL A 347 7.55 -1.39 -6.38
N LEU A 348 6.24 -1.60 -6.30
CA LEU A 348 5.52 -1.70 -5.03
C LEU A 348 4.73 -3.01 -4.96
N ASP A 349 4.56 -3.49 -3.74
CA ASP A 349 3.58 -4.51 -3.43
C ASP A 349 2.21 -3.86 -3.20
N TRP A 350 1.12 -4.57 -3.52
CA TRP A 350 -0.24 -4.10 -3.31
C TRP A 350 -0.90 -4.85 -2.15
N ASP A 351 -1.15 -4.14 -1.05
CA ASP A 351 -1.92 -4.67 0.07
C ASP A 351 -3.35 -4.11 0.02
N ARG A 352 -4.35 -4.93 0.37
CA ARG A 352 -5.76 -4.49 0.43
C ARG A 352 -6.04 -3.62 1.66
N VAL A 353 -5.27 -3.79 2.75
CA VAL A 353 -5.56 -3.27 4.09
C VAL A 353 -4.46 -2.37 4.64
N THR A 354 -3.17 -2.72 4.46
CA THR A 354 -2.04 -1.90 4.96
C THR A 354 -1.66 -0.79 3.99
N LYS A 355 -0.64 0.01 4.30
CA LYS A 355 0.05 0.82 3.28
C LYS A 355 0.77 -0.10 2.30
N ASN A 356 0.84 0.31 1.02
CA ASN A 356 1.54 -0.42 -0.05
C ASN A 356 3.06 -0.28 0.11
N GLU A 357 3.78 -1.39 0.24
CA GLU A 357 5.21 -1.40 0.53
C GLU A 357 6.07 -1.20 -0.74
N VAL A 358 7.23 -0.56 -0.59
CA VAL A 358 8.16 -0.30 -1.71
C VAL A 358 9.17 -1.43 -1.80
N VAL A 359 8.96 -2.31 -2.78
CA VAL A 359 9.80 -3.47 -3.12
C VAL A 359 11.19 -3.01 -3.55
N GLY A 360 11.25 -1.96 -4.38
CA GLY A 360 12.50 -1.30 -4.74
C GLY A 360 12.34 -0.23 -5.83
N ARG A 361 13.43 0.46 -6.14
CA ARG A 361 13.48 1.60 -7.06
C ARG A 361 14.51 1.43 -8.16
N LEU A 362 14.30 2.15 -9.26
CA LEU A 362 15.24 2.36 -10.34
C LEU A 362 15.12 3.81 -10.82
N GLU A 363 16.23 4.54 -10.91
CA GLU A 363 16.32 5.81 -11.63
C GLU A 363 17.13 5.58 -12.91
N LEU A 364 16.54 5.88 -14.08
CA LEU A 364 17.23 6.00 -15.36
C LEU A 364 17.41 7.49 -15.69
N GLY A 365 18.61 7.90 -16.07
CA GLY A 365 18.97 9.31 -16.25
C GLY A 365 20.34 9.64 -15.63
N PRO A 366 20.74 10.93 -15.61
CA PRO A 366 22.09 11.35 -15.20
C PRO A 366 22.52 10.92 -13.78
N ARG A 367 21.58 10.72 -12.85
CA ARG A 367 21.85 10.28 -11.46
C ARG A 367 21.60 8.79 -11.20
N GLY A 368 21.34 8.00 -12.26
CA GLY A 368 21.11 6.57 -12.14
C GLY A 368 22.31 5.77 -11.62
N SER A 369 22.13 4.45 -11.47
CA SER A 369 23.28 3.54 -11.35
C SER A 369 24.16 3.58 -12.61
N PRO A 370 25.43 3.13 -12.57
CA PRO A 370 26.27 3.11 -13.78
C PRO A 370 25.63 2.35 -14.96
N ALA A 371 24.97 1.23 -14.72
CA ALA A 371 24.22 0.51 -15.76
C ALA A 371 22.99 1.29 -16.26
N ALA A 372 22.29 2.00 -15.37
CA ALA A 372 21.16 2.87 -15.73
C ALA A 372 21.59 4.13 -16.50
N GLN A 373 22.76 4.69 -16.19
CA GLN A 373 23.38 5.78 -16.94
C GLN A 373 23.78 5.31 -18.34
N GLN A 374 24.41 4.14 -18.47
CA GLN A 374 24.76 3.55 -19.78
C GLN A 374 23.51 3.27 -20.64
N HIS A 375 22.46 2.67 -20.06
CA HIS A 375 21.18 2.44 -20.76
C HIS A 375 20.52 3.77 -21.20
N TRP A 376 20.59 4.82 -20.37
CA TRP A 376 20.10 6.14 -20.75
C TRP A 376 20.91 6.76 -21.89
N LEU A 377 22.24 6.69 -21.82
CA LEU A 377 23.15 7.21 -22.86
C LEU A 377 22.97 6.48 -24.20
N GLU A 378 22.80 5.15 -24.21
CA GLU A 378 22.52 4.42 -25.45
C GLU A 378 21.19 4.85 -26.09
N VAL A 379 20.19 5.19 -25.28
CA VAL A 379 18.87 5.69 -25.71
C VAL A 379 18.92 7.13 -26.20
N CYS A 380 19.75 8.00 -25.61
CA CYS A 380 20.06 9.32 -26.16
C CYS A 380 20.74 9.20 -27.54
N ASN A 381 21.75 8.32 -27.64
CA ASN A 381 22.58 8.15 -28.83
C ASN A 381 21.90 7.35 -29.96
N SER A 382 20.84 6.59 -29.66
CA SER A 382 20.12 5.73 -30.63
C SER A 382 18.66 6.17 -30.84
N PRO A 383 18.39 7.38 -31.39
CA PRO A 383 17.03 7.86 -31.60
C PRO A 383 16.22 6.92 -32.50
N ARG A 384 14.96 6.68 -32.11
CA ARG A 384 13.99 5.73 -32.67
C ARG A 384 14.31 4.24 -32.48
N ARG A 385 15.47 3.87 -31.89
CA ARG A 385 15.78 2.48 -31.53
C ARG A 385 15.10 2.12 -30.21
N GLN A 386 14.49 0.93 -30.16
CA GLN A 386 13.98 0.34 -28.93
C GLN A 386 15.11 -0.46 -28.26
N ILE A 387 15.54 -0.05 -27.06
CA ILE A 387 16.63 -0.68 -26.29
C ILE A 387 16.06 -1.20 -24.98
N ALA A 388 16.36 -2.44 -24.60
CA ALA A 388 15.78 -3.12 -23.44
C ALA A 388 16.87 -3.68 -22.52
N GLU A 389 16.87 -3.28 -21.25
CA GLU A 389 17.93 -3.66 -20.29
C GLU A 389 17.42 -4.05 -18.91
N TRP A 390 18.21 -4.92 -18.25
CA TRP A 390 17.95 -5.41 -16.89
C TRP A 390 18.63 -4.54 -15.84
N HIS A 391 17.85 -4.03 -14.89
CA HIS A 391 18.38 -3.19 -13.81
C HIS A 391 18.09 -3.77 -12.43
N LYS A 392 19.11 -3.81 -11.57
CA LYS A 392 19.00 -4.19 -10.16
C LYS A 392 18.29 -3.10 -9.36
N LEU A 393 17.26 -3.48 -8.62
CA LEU A 393 16.44 -2.56 -7.84
C LEU A 393 17.15 -2.14 -6.54
N ARG A 394 16.95 -0.88 -6.15
CA ARG A 394 17.54 -0.20 -4.99
C ARG A 394 16.48 0.21 -3.96
N GLU A 395 16.90 0.81 -2.84
CA GLU A 395 16.05 1.24 -1.72
C GLU A 395 15.25 2.53 -1.96
#